data_AF-A0A660KX35-F1
#
_entry.id   AF-A0A660KX35-F1
#
_cell.length_a   1.000
_cell.length_b   1.000
_cell.length_c   1.000
_cell.angle_alpha   90.00
_cell.angle_beta   90.00
_cell.angle_gamma   90.00
#
_symmetry.space_group_name_H-M   'P 1'
#
loop_
_entity.id
_entity.type
_entity.pdbx_description
1 polymer ?
#
loop_
_entity_poly.entity_id
_entity_poly.type
_entity_poly.pdbx_seq_one_letter_code
_entity_poly.pdbx_strand_id
1 'polypeptide(L)' 'MKIHRAYRYELDPNKEQRILLAKHAGAARFAYNWGLARWKEIYENEGRTTSAYELHRELNR' A
#
# COMPACT_ATOMS: atom_id res chain seq x y z
N MET A 1 -17.12 -16.23 -37.18
CA MET A 1 -17.70 -15.19 -36.31
C MET A 1 -17.13 -15.35 -34.90
N LYS A 2 -16.31 -14.40 -34.42
CA LYS A 2 -15.77 -14.46 -33.04
C LYS A 2 -16.81 -13.90 -32.07
N ILE A 3 -17.20 -14.69 -31.08
CA ILE A 3 -18.09 -14.24 -30.00
C ILE A 3 -17.19 -13.73 -28.87
N HIS A 4 -17.25 -12.42 -28.59
CA HIS A 4 -16.59 -11.84 -27.44
C HIS A 4 -17.48 -12.03 -26.21
N ARG A 5 -16.98 -12.78 -25.22
CA ARG A 5 -17.66 -12.97 -23.93
C ARG A 5 -16.97 -12.12 -22.87
N ALA A 6 -17.76 -11.47 -22.04
CA ALA A 6 -17.30 -10.82 -20.82
C ALA A 6 -17.91 -11.57 -19.62
N TYR A 7 -17.08 -11.86 -18.61
CA TYR A 7 -17.52 -12.49 -17.37
C TYR A 7 -17.25 -11.54 -16.22
N ARG A 8 -18.20 -11.46 -15.28
CA ARG A 8 -18.03 -10.77 -14.01
C ARG A 8 -17.81 -11.82 -12.94
N TYR A 9 -16.66 -11.77 -12.29
CA TYR A 9 -16.27 -12.66 -11.20
C TYR A 9 -15.95 -11.84 -9.97
N GLU A 10 -16.22 -12.41 -8.80
CA GLU A 10 -15.77 -11.89 -7.51
C GLU A 10 -15.02 -12.98 -6.74
N LEU A 11 -14.19 -12.57 -5.79
CA LEU A 11 -13.58 -13.50 -4.85
C LEU A 11 -14.58 -13.80 -3.75
N ASP A 12 -14.76 -15.08 -3.40
CA ASP A 12 -15.45 -15.50 -2.17
C ASP A 12 -14.44 -16.05 -1.17
N PRO A 13 -13.67 -15.18 -0.50
CA PRO A 13 -12.66 -15.61 0.45
C PRO A 13 -13.30 -16.21 1.70
N ASN A 14 -12.74 -17.28 2.24
CA ASN A 14 -13.15 -17.80 3.54
C ASN A 14 -12.72 -16.85 4.69
N LYS A 15 -13.08 -17.18 5.93
CA LYS A 15 -12.78 -16.35 7.10
C LYS A 15 -11.28 -16.03 7.24
N GLU A 16 -10.41 -17.02 7.08
CA GLU A 16 -8.97 -16.82 7.23
C GLU A 16 -8.41 -15.94 6.10
N GLN A 17 -8.86 -16.17 4.87
CA GLN A 17 -8.48 -15.36 3.72
C GLN A 17 -8.91 -13.90 3.88
N ARG A 18 -10.13 -13.63 4.38
CA ARG A 18 -10.60 -12.27 4.68
C ARG A 18 -9.71 -11.57 5.70
N ILE A 19 -9.28 -12.27 6.74
CA ILE A 19 -8.38 -11.74 7.76
C ILE A 19 -7.01 -11.41 7.14
N LEU A 20 -6.45 -12.30 6.33
CA LEU A 20 -5.18 -12.07 5.65
C LEU A 20 -5.25 -10.88 4.69
N LEU A 21 -6.30 -10.80 3.87
CA LEU A 21 -6.53 -9.67 2.97
C LEU A 21 -6.60 -8.35 3.74
N ALA A 22 -7.33 -8.30 4.86
CA ALA A 22 -7.41 -7.12 5.70
C ALA A 22 -6.04 -6.76 6.31
N LYS A 23 -5.25 -7.74 6.75
CA LYS A 23 -3.89 -7.51 7.24
C LYS A 23 -2.97 -6.93 6.17
N HIS A 24 -3.01 -7.47 4.94
CA HIS A 24 -2.21 -6.96 3.83
C HIS A 24 -2.61 -5.53 3.44
N ALA A 25 -3.92 -5.28 3.31
CA ALA A 25 -4.42 -3.93 3.04
C ALA A 25 -4.04 -2.94 4.16
N GLY A 26 -4.14 -3.38 5.41
CA GLY A 26 -3.73 -2.60 6.58
C GLY A 26 -2.25 -2.26 6.58
N ALA A 27 -1.38 -3.24 6.31
CA ALA A 27 0.06 -3.03 6.25
C ALA A 27 0.46 -2.05 5.13
N ALA A 28 -0.14 -2.19 3.94
CA ALA A 28 0.09 -1.26 2.83
C ALA A 28 -0.36 0.17 3.18
N ARG A 29 -1.54 0.31 3.79
CA ARG A 29 -2.07 1.61 4.23
C ARG A 29 -1.17 2.26 5.28
N PHE A 30 -0.70 1.48 6.25
CA PHE A 30 0.23 1.94 7.27
C PHE A 30 1.52 2.47 6.65
N ALA A 31 2.18 1.67 5.80
CA ALA A 31 3.45 2.06 5.18
C ALA A 31 3.32 3.35 4.35
N TYR A 32 2.23 3.48 3.58
CA TYR A 32 1.97 4.68 2.80
C TYR A 32 1.75 5.92 3.69
N ASN A 33 0.87 5.81 4.69
CA ASN A 33 0.55 6.93 5.57
C ASN A 33 1.76 7.40 6.37
N TRP A 34 2.53 6.45 6.91
CA TRP A 34 3.78 6.75 7.61
C TRP A 34 4.78 7.44 6.68
N GLY A 35 5.00 6.89 5.48
CA GLY A 35 5.95 7.45 4.53
C GLY A 35 5.58 8.86 4.09
N LEU A 36 4.29 9.12 3.82
CA LEU A 36 3.80 10.45 3.46
C LEU A 36 3.97 11.44 4.61
N ALA A 37 3.66 11.05 5.84
CA ALA A 37 3.82 11.91 7.01
C ALA A 37 5.30 12.27 7.22
N ARG A 38 6.19 11.27 7.14
CA ARG A 38 7.63 11.46 7.30
C ARG A 38 8.23 12.32 6.17
N TRP A 39 7.80 12.10 4.94
CA TRP A 39 8.23 12.92 3.81
C TRP A 39 7.85 14.38 3.99
N LYS A 40 6.61 14.66 4.45
CA LYS A 40 6.15 16.03 4.73
C LYS A 40 6.99 16.69 5.81
N GLU A 41 7.25 15.98 6.91
CA GLU A 41 8.09 16.48 8.00
C GLU A 41 9.50 16.86 7.51
N ILE A 42 10.14 16.00 6.73
CA ILE A 42 11.47 16.27 6.17
C ILE A 42 11.43 17.48 5.23
N TYR A 43 10.40 17.56 4.39
CA TYR A 43 10.24 18.67 3.46
C TYR A 43 10.03 20.00 4.20
N GLU A 44 9.19 20.03 5.23
CA GLU A 44 8.89 21.22 6.03
C GLU A 44 10.11 21.69 6.84
N ASN A 45 10.88 20.77 7.40
CA ASN A 45 12.01 21.11 8.27
C ASN A 45 13.32 21.37 7.51
N GLU A 46 13.56 20.63 6.41
CA GLU A 46 14.86 20.62 5.72
C GLU A 46 14.78 21.19 4.29
N GLY A 47 13.57 21.41 3.74
CA GLY A 47 13.38 21.91 2.38
C GLY A 47 13.79 20.94 1.27
N ARG A 48 14.14 19.69 1.62
CA ARG A 48 14.54 18.65 0.67
C ARG A 48 13.48 17.56 0.55
N THR A 49 13.54 16.84 -0.56
CA THR A 49 12.70 15.65 -0.79
C THR A 49 13.45 14.37 -0.41
N THR A 50 12.70 13.29 -0.18
CA THR A 50 13.25 11.95 0.03
C THR A 50 12.66 10.95 -0.95
N SER A 51 13.43 9.90 -1.22
CA SER A 51 12.98 8.76 -2.03
C SER A 51 12.22 7.73 -1.18
N ALA A 52 11.34 6.96 -1.83
CA ALA A 52 10.64 5.85 -1.19
C ALA A 52 11.62 4.80 -0.61
N TYR A 53 12.79 4.61 -1.24
CA TYR A 53 13.81 3.68 -0.75
C TYR A 53 14.43 4.12 0.58
N GLU A 54 14.66 5.42 0.75
CA GLU A 54 15.19 5.96 2.01
C GLU A 54 14.17 5.80 3.14
N LEU A 55 12.92 6.17 2.88
CA LEU A 55 11.82 6.00 3.84
C LEU A 55 11.63 4.52 4.21
N HIS A 56 11.71 3.61 3.24
CA HIS A 56 11.64 2.18 3.50
C HIS A 56 12.80 1.68 4.37
N ARG A 57 14.02 2.18 4.16
CA ARG A 57 15.17 1.83 5.02
C ARG A 57 15.02 2.40 6.43
N GLU A 58 14.48 3.60 6.56
CA GLU A 58 14.22 4.23 7.86
C GLU A 58 13.16 3.48 8.66
N LEU A 59 12.06 3.06 8.01
CA LEU A 59 10.98 2.33 8.67
C LEU A 59 11.41 0.94 9.18
N ASN A 60 12.36 0.30 8.49
CA ASN A 60 12.80 -1.07 8.77
C ASN A 60 14.15 -1.15 9.49
N ARG A 61 14.65 -0.03 10.04
CA ARG A 61 15.79 -0.03 10.95
C ARG A 61 15.40 -0.56 12.32
#